data_AF-A0A925YLH9-F1
#
_entry.id   AF-A0A925YLH9-F1
#
_cell.length_a   1.000
_cell.length_b   1.000
_cell.length_c   1.000
_cell.angle_alpha   90.00
_cell.angle_beta   90.00
_cell.angle_gamma   90.00
#
_symmetry.space_group_name_H-M   'P 1'
#
loop_
_entity.id
_entity.type
_entity.pdbx_description
1 polymer ?
#
loop_
_entity_poly.entity_id
_entity_poly.type
_entity_poly.pdbx_seq_one_letter_code
_entity_poly.pdbx_strand_id
1 'polypeptide(L)'
;ATIGELRRRDVPAALDRLGGVLRDKYNRLASDLAMTFTRCVGYGCRTLVAFDSQGLSQGDSADPLVMKSFVQQELLRRGILWSGFHNLSAAHAPSDVDCLLAAYREILPELRDGVLTGDLRNRLRGEPVEAIFRRTSQFNTKPVGAGGTDARQR
;
A
#
# COMPACT_ATOMS: atom_id res chain seq x y z
N ALA A 1 -4.03 -32.00 8.23
CA ALA A 1 -4.46 -31.85 6.82
C ALA A 1 -3.72 -30.72 6.12
N THR A 2 -3.83 -29.46 6.57
CA THR A 2 -3.30 -28.28 5.85
C THR A 2 -1.78 -28.27 5.63
N ILE A 3 -0.97 -28.50 6.67
CA ILE A 3 0.52 -28.44 6.53
C ILE A 3 1.04 -29.49 5.53
N GLY A 4 0.43 -30.68 5.50
CA GLY A 4 0.80 -31.73 4.55
C GLY A 4 0.55 -31.29 3.10
N GLU A 5 -0.58 -30.64 2.84
CA GLU A 5 -0.92 -30.12 1.52
C GLU A 5 0.00 -28.97 1.09
N LEU A 6 0.32 -28.06 2.01
CA LEU A 6 1.26 -26.96 1.74
C LEU A 6 2.65 -27.47 1.38
N ARG A 7 3.12 -28.53 2.06
CA ARG A 7 4.40 -29.18 1.76
C ARG A 7 4.36 -29.92 0.42
N ARG A 8 3.29 -30.68 0.17
CA ARG A 8 3.11 -31.44 -1.09
C ARG A 8 3.16 -30.54 -2.31
N ARG A 9 2.58 -29.34 -2.21
CA ARG A 9 2.52 -28.35 -3.30
C ARG A 9 3.67 -27.34 -3.28
N ASP A 10 4.58 -27.45 -2.32
CA ASP A 10 5.66 -26.49 -2.06
C ASP A 10 5.19 -25.02 -2.14
N VAL A 11 4.12 -24.73 -1.40
CA VAL A 11 3.45 -23.41 -1.44
C VAL A 11 4.41 -22.25 -1.11
N PRO A 12 5.32 -22.36 -0.11
CA PRO A 12 6.26 -21.29 0.17
C PRO A 12 7.12 -20.92 -1.05
N ALA A 13 7.69 -21.91 -1.75
CA ALA A 13 8.50 -21.66 -2.93
C ALA A 13 7.67 -21.11 -4.10
N ALA A 14 6.42 -21.58 -4.27
CA ALA A 14 5.52 -21.06 -5.29
C ALA A 14 5.17 -19.58 -5.05
N LEU A 15 4.84 -19.20 -3.80
CA LEU A 15 4.55 -17.81 -3.43
C LEU A 15 5.77 -16.92 -3.58
N ASP A 16 6.95 -17.38 -3.16
CA ASP A 16 8.18 -16.60 -3.29
C ASP A 16 8.51 -16.31 -4.76
N ARG A 17 8.36 -17.32 -5.64
CA ARG A 17 8.54 -17.15 -7.08
C ARG A 17 7.55 -16.16 -7.69
N LEU A 18 6.24 -16.35 -7.44
CA LEU A 18 5.21 -15.50 -8.01
C LEU A 18 5.33 -14.05 -7.53
N GLY A 19 5.51 -13.83 -6.23
CA GLY A 19 5.65 -12.50 -5.69
C GLY A 19 6.97 -11.84 -6.06
N GLY A 20 8.04 -12.60 -6.25
CA GLY A 20 9.29 -12.09 -6.82
C GLY A 20 9.09 -11.54 -8.24
N VAL A 21 8.44 -12.32 -9.11
CA VAL A 21 8.08 -11.88 -10.47
C VAL A 21 7.22 -10.62 -10.44
N LEU A 22 6.18 -10.59 -9.61
CA LEU A 22 5.31 -9.43 -9.43
C LEU A 22 6.10 -8.19 -9.02
N ARG A 23 6.93 -8.31 -7.97
CA ARG A 23 7.75 -7.20 -7.44
C ARG A 23 8.68 -6.65 -8.50
N ASP A 24 9.42 -7.53 -9.17
CA ASP A 24 10.47 -7.13 -10.09
C ASP A 24 9.87 -6.51 -11.36
N LYS A 25 8.77 -7.07 -11.87
CA LYS A 25 8.04 -6.49 -13.01
C LYS A 25 7.36 -5.16 -12.65
N TYR A 26 6.75 -5.03 -11.46
CA TYR A 26 6.21 -3.74 -10.99
C TYR A 26 7.31 -2.66 -10.96
N ASN A 27 8.46 -2.99 -10.37
CA ASN A 27 9.58 -2.06 -10.28
C ASN A 27 10.13 -1.67 -11.65
N ARG A 28 10.12 -2.60 -12.63
CA ARG A 28 10.43 -2.29 -14.02
C ARG A 28 9.43 -1.30 -14.62
N LEU A 29 8.12 -1.52 -14.46
CA LEU A 29 7.10 -0.58 -14.94
C LEU A 29 7.29 0.83 -14.36
N ALA A 30 7.55 0.93 -13.06
CA ALA A 30 7.82 2.22 -12.42
C ALA A 30 9.11 2.87 -12.96
N SER A 31 10.17 2.08 -13.15
CA SER A 31 11.44 2.53 -13.73
C SER A 31 11.30 3.01 -15.18
N ASP A 32 10.54 2.29 -16.00
CA ASP A 32 10.29 2.64 -17.41
C ASP A 32 9.56 3.99 -17.53
N LEU A 33 8.80 4.36 -16.50
CA LEU A 33 8.09 5.65 -16.38
C LEU A 33 8.90 6.72 -15.60
N ALA A 34 10.14 6.40 -15.22
CA ALA A 34 11.00 7.24 -14.38
C ALA A 34 10.34 7.69 -13.05
N MET A 35 9.48 6.84 -12.48
CA MET A 35 8.80 7.13 -11.22
C MET A 35 9.72 6.81 -10.03
N THR A 36 10.20 7.83 -9.34
CA THR A 36 11.06 7.70 -8.14
C THR A 36 10.27 7.61 -6.84
N PHE A 37 8.96 7.87 -6.89
CA PHE A 37 8.07 7.98 -5.73
C PHE A 37 7.24 6.73 -5.46
N THR A 38 7.47 5.62 -6.18
CA THR A 38 6.81 4.34 -5.90
C THR A 38 7.75 3.15 -6.09
N ARG A 39 7.60 2.13 -5.24
CA ARG A 39 8.39 0.90 -5.34
C ARG A 39 7.64 -0.29 -4.74
N CYS A 40 7.73 -1.45 -5.38
CA CYS A 40 7.36 -2.71 -4.77
C CYS A 40 8.55 -3.31 -4.00
N VAL A 41 8.36 -3.56 -2.70
CA VAL A 41 9.39 -4.07 -1.78
C VAL A 41 8.90 -5.28 -1.01
N GLY A 42 9.79 -5.92 -0.25
CA GLY A 42 9.51 -7.13 0.53
C GLY A 42 9.99 -8.42 -0.15
N TYR A 43 9.64 -9.54 0.48
CA TYR A 43 9.97 -10.90 0.04
C TYR A 43 8.87 -11.41 -0.90
N GLY A 44 9.15 -12.41 -1.75
CA GLY A 44 8.16 -12.89 -2.71
C GLY A 44 6.90 -13.41 -2.03
N CYS A 45 7.03 -14.05 -0.87
CA CYS A 45 5.88 -14.49 -0.08
C CYS A 45 5.00 -13.35 0.48
N ARG A 46 5.52 -12.11 0.54
CA ARG A 46 4.79 -10.93 1.00
C ARG A 46 5.42 -9.65 0.46
N THR A 47 4.82 -9.12 -0.60
CA THR A 47 5.25 -7.88 -1.23
C THR A 47 4.31 -6.73 -0.90
N LEU A 48 4.84 -5.52 -0.85
CA LEU A 48 4.10 -4.29 -0.60
C LEU A 48 4.50 -3.20 -1.58
N VAL A 49 3.59 -2.30 -1.92
CA VAL A 49 3.90 -1.08 -2.69
C VAL A 49 4.04 0.07 -1.70
N ALA A 50 5.21 0.69 -1.72
CA ALA A 50 5.51 1.91 -1.00
C ALA A 50 5.35 3.11 -1.94
N PHE A 51 4.90 4.22 -1.36
CA PHE A 51 4.87 5.53 -2.01
C PHE A 51 5.65 6.52 -1.16
N ASP A 52 6.41 7.40 -1.79
CA ASP A 52 7.28 8.35 -1.11
C ASP A 52 7.26 9.71 -1.83
N SER A 53 7.03 10.79 -1.08
CA SER A 53 7.03 12.15 -1.60
C SER A 53 8.39 12.83 -1.55
N GLN A 54 9.42 12.24 -0.94
CA GLN A 54 10.74 12.86 -0.72
C GLN A 54 11.51 13.18 -2.02
N GLY A 55 11.20 12.48 -3.13
CA GLY A 55 11.83 12.69 -4.43
C GLY A 55 11.14 13.72 -5.33
N LEU A 56 10.07 14.36 -4.87
CA LEU A 56 9.26 15.32 -5.64
C LEU A 56 9.60 16.77 -5.24
N SER A 57 9.63 17.69 -6.21
CA SER A 57 9.86 19.12 -5.97
C SER A 57 8.76 19.74 -5.10
N GLN A 58 9.11 20.80 -4.35
CA GLN A 58 8.12 21.59 -3.59
C GLN A 58 7.08 22.18 -4.56
N GLY A 59 5.84 21.67 -4.50
CA GLY A 59 4.74 22.00 -5.40
C GLY A 59 4.09 20.77 -6.04
N ASP A 60 4.85 19.69 -6.23
CA ASP A 60 4.45 18.45 -6.91
C ASP A 60 4.17 17.29 -5.93
N SER A 61 4.23 17.56 -4.62
CA SER A 61 4.20 16.55 -3.57
C SER A 61 2.79 16.04 -3.32
N ALA A 62 2.31 15.11 -4.15
CA ALA A 62 1.12 14.34 -3.80
C ALA A 62 1.39 13.54 -2.51
N ASP A 63 0.46 13.61 -1.56
CA ASP A 63 0.52 12.85 -0.32
C ASP A 63 0.58 11.32 -0.64
N PRO A 64 1.53 10.55 -0.07
CA PRO A 64 1.60 9.10 -0.26
C PRO A 64 0.27 8.38 0.01
N LEU A 65 -0.57 8.87 0.93
CA LEU A 65 -1.90 8.33 1.17
C LEU A 65 -2.87 8.61 0.01
N VAL A 66 -2.77 9.76 -0.64
CA VAL A 66 -3.52 10.07 -1.88
C VAL A 66 -3.05 9.16 -3.00
N MET A 67 -1.74 8.97 -3.18
CA MET A 67 -1.18 8.02 -4.16
C MET A 67 -1.71 6.60 -3.94
N LYS A 68 -1.65 6.13 -2.70
CA LYS A 68 -2.17 4.81 -2.32
C LYS A 68 -3.67 4.70 -2.60
N SER A 69 -4.43 5.75 -2.28
CA SER A 69 -5.89 5.78 -2.49
C SER A 69 -6.24 5.68 -3.97
N PHE A 70 -5.54 6.43 -4.83
CA PHE A 70 -5.75 6.38 -6.28
C PHE A 70 -5.52 4.97 -6.83
N VAL A 71 -4.36 4.37 -6.52
CA VAL A 71 -4.03 3.02 -6.97
C VAL A 71 -5.03 1.99 -6.43
N GLN A 72 -5.43 2.13 -5.17
CA GLN A 72 -6.43 1.24 -4.57
C GLN A 72 -7.78 1.33 -5.28
N GLN A 73 -8.28 2.54 -5.55
CA GLN A 73 -9.56 2.74 -6.25
C GLN A 73 -9.52 2.17 -7.67
N GLU A 74 -8.42 2.40 -8.39
CA GLU A 74 -8.29 1.90 -9.77
C GLU A 74 -8.11 0.39 -9.87
N LEU A 75 -7.45 -0.25 -8.89
CA LEU A 75 -7.40 -1.71 -8.79
C LEU A 75 -8.78 -2.30 -8.43
N LEU A 76 -9.49 -1.69 -7.47
CA LEU A 76 -10.84 -2.12 -7.09
C LEU A 76 -11.82 -2.03 -8.27
N ARG A 77 -11.74 -0.96 -9.08
CA ARG A 77 -12.54 -0.81 -10.29
C ARG A 77 -12.29 -1.91 -11.33
N ARG A 78 -11.11 -2.51 -11.30
CA ARG A 78 -10.71 -3.66 -12.14
C ARG A 78 -10.97 -5.01 -11.45
N GLY A 79 -11.68 -5.03 -10.33
CA GLY A 79 -12.03 -6.25 -9.60
C GLY A 79 -10.89 -6.84 -8.76
N ILE A 80 -9.82 -6.07 -8.51
CA ILE A 80 -8.66 -6.52 -7.75
C ILE A 80 -8.68 -5.92 -6.35
N LEU A 81 -8.83 -6.78 -5.35
CA LEU A 81 -8.76 -6.37 -3.94
C LEU A 81 -7.31 -6.13 -3.52
N TRP A 82 -7.02 -4.90 -3.10
CA TRP A 82 -5.67 -4.49 -2.70
C TRP A 82 -5.70 -3.40 -1.62
N SER A 83 -4.71 -3.41 -0.72
CA SER A 83 -4.67 -2.49 0.44
C SER A 83 -3.26 -1.99 0.80
N GLY A 84 -2.34 -1.98 -0.17
CA GLY A 84 -0.92 -1.63 0.03
C GLY A 84 0.03 -2.82 -0.12
N PHE A 85 -0.48 -4.04 0.00
CA PHE A 85 0.28 -5.27 -0.11
C PHE A 85 -0.46 -6.32 -0.92
N HIS A 86 0.29 -7.22 -1.54
CA HIS A 86 -0.26 -8.28 -2.37
C HIS A 86 -0.49 -9.52 -1.50
N ASN A 87 -1.76 -9.92 -1.35
CA ASN A 87 -2.16 -11.11 -0.61
C ASN A 87 -2.20 -12.33 -1.52
N LEU A 88 -1.03 -12.72 -2.03
CA LEU A 88 -0.91 -13.94 -2.82
C LEU A 88 -1.27 -15.16 -1.97
N SER A 89 -1.83 -16.16 -2.63
CA SER A 89 -2.30 -17.40 -2.02
C SER A 89 -1.96 -18.57 -2.95
N ALA A 90 -2.00 -19.78 -2.41
CA ALA A 90 -1.73 -21.00 -3.19
C ALA A 90 -2.73 -21.23 -4.35
N ALA A 91 -3.83 -20.48 -4.41
CA ALA A 91 -4.78 -20.57 -5.52
C ALA A 91 -4.35 -19.74 -6.74
N HIS A 92 -3.49 -18.74 -6.56
CA HIS A 92 -3.08 -17.86 -7.64
C HIS A 92 -2.11 -18.54 -8.60
N ALA A 93 -2.34 -18.34 -9.89
CA ALA A 93 -1.52 -18.77 -11.00
C ALA A 93 -0.70 -17.60 -11.57
N PRO A 94 0.30 -17.87 -12.44
CA PRO A 94 1.04 -16.82 -13.13
C PRO A 94 0.14 -15.84 -13.92
N SER A 95 -0.97 -16.33 -14.49
CA SER A 95 -1.94 -15.50 -15.21
C SER A 95 -2.61 -14.44 -14.33
N ASP A 96 -2.80 -14.72 -13.04
CA ASP A 96 -3.36 -13.73 -12.10
C ASP A 96 -2.35 -12.61 -11.83
N VAL A 97 -1.06 -12.95 -11.74
CA VAL A 97 0.02 -11.96 -11.64
C VAL A 97 0.11 -11.12 -12.92
N ASP A 98 -0.03 -11.74 -14.09
CA ASP A 98 -0.03 -11.01 -15.36
C ASP A 98 -1.26 -10.09 -15.50
N CYS A 99 -2.43 -10.52 -15.02
CA CYS A 99 -3.64 -9.68 -14.93
C CYS A 99 -3.41 -8.44 -14.05
N LEU A 100 -2.84 -8.62 -12.85
CA LEU A 100 -2.49 -7.52 -11.97
C LEU A 100 -1.45 -6.57 -12.60
N LEU A 101 -0.43 -7.10 -13.27
CA LEU A 101 0.58 -6.29 -13.94
C LEU A 101 0.04 -5.54 -15.15
N ALA A 102 -0.95 -6.09 -15.86
CA ALA A 102 -1.67 -5.38 -16.91
C ALA A 102 -2.44 -4.19 -16.33
N ALA A 103 -3.13 -4.38 -15.20
CA ALA A 103 -3.78 -3.28 -14.49
C ALA A 103 -2.77 -2.19 -14.08
N TYR A 104 -1.62 -2.57 -13.48
CA TYR A 104 -0.59 -1.60 -13.13
C TYR A 104 -0.02 -0.86 -14.34
N ARG A 105 0.08 -1.50 -15.51
CA ARG A 105 0.56 -0.86 -16.75
C ARG A 105 -0.34 0.30 -17.18
N GLU A 106 -1.64 0.23 -16.90
CA GLU A 106 -2.59 1.31 -17.15
C GLU A 106 -2.58 2.37 -16.03
N ILE A 107 -2.51 1.92 -14.77
CA ILE A 107 -2.65 2.79 -13.59
C ILE A 107 -1.42 3.68 -13.37
N LEU A 108 -0.21 3.14 -13.55
CA LEU A 108 1.02 3.87 -13.22
C LEU A 108 1.24 5.13 -14.08
N PRO A 109 0.95 5.14 -15.39
CA PRO A 109 0.95 6.37 -16.18
C PRO A 109 -0.02 7.44 -15.65
N GLU A 110 -1.26 7.05 -15.31
CA GLU A 110 -2.26 7.98 -14.77
C GLU A 110 -1.87 8.54 -13.39
N LEU A 111 -1.31 7.67 -12.53
CA LEU A 111 -0.76 8.07 -11.25
C LEU A 111 0.36 9.08 -11.44
N ARG A 112 1.31 8.77 -12.34
CA ARG A 112 2.44 9.67 -12.64
C ARG A 112 1.96 11.03 -13.11
N ASP A 113 1.05 11.05 -14.07
CA ASP A 113 0.47 12.29 -14.58
C ASP A 113 -0.19 13.09 -13.46
N GLY A 114 -1.07 12.49 -12.66
CA GLY A 114 -1.75 13.17 -11.57
C GLY A 114 -0.80 13.68 -10.48
N VAL A 115 0.30 12.97 -10.19
CA VAL A 115 1.34 13.44 -9.26
C VAL A 115 2.08 14.64 -9.84
N LEU A 116 2.56 14.55 -11.08
CA LEU A 116 3.38 15.59 -11.70
C LEU A 116 2.60 16.87 -12.05
N THR A 117 1.29 16.78 -12.24
CA THR A 117 0.44 17.96 -12.46
C THR A 117 -0.22 18.49 -11.18
N GLY A 118 0.04 17.85 -10.02
CA GLY A 118 -0.60 18.22 -8.74
C GLY A 118 -2.12 17.98 -8.68
N ASP A 119 -2.68 17.19 -9.60
CA ASP A 119 -4.13 17.01 -9.75
C ASP A 119 -4.64 15.69 -9.13
N LEU A 120 -3.75 14.85 -8.61
CA LEU A 120 -4.09 13.49 -8.18
C LEU A 120 -5.26 13.42 -7.20
N ARG A 121 -5.37 14.39 -6.28
CA ARG A 121 -6.46 14.42 -5.28
C ARG A 121 -7.83 14.62 -5.94
N ASN A 122 -7.92 15.44 -6.98
CA ASN A 122 -9.17 15.68 -7.69
C ASN A 122 -9.62 14.48 -8.52
N ARG A 123 -8.70 13.56 -8.84
CA ARG A 123 -8.98 12.31 -9.57
C ARG A 123 -9.55 11.21 -8.69
N LEU A 124 -9.54 11.38 -7.36
CA LEU A 124 -10.11 10.42 -6.42
C LEU A 124 -11.64 10.43 -6.47
N ARG A 125 -12.23 9.24 -6.32
CA ARG A 125 -13.67 9.02 -6.23
C ARG A 125 -14.08 8.83 -4.77
N GLY A 126 -13.88 9.87 -3.97
CA GLY A 126 -14.14 9.88 -2.52
C GLY A 126 -12.90 10.19 -1.69
N GLU A 127 -13.05 10.09 -0.38
CA GLU A 127 -11.97 10.47 0.55
C GLU A 127 -10.76 9.52 0.46
N PRO A 128 -9.53 10.05 0.56
CA PRO A 128 -8.33 9.23 0.68
C PRO A 128 -8.36 8.33 1.92
N VAL A 129 -7.61 7.24 1.88
CA VAL A 129 -7.37 6.40 3.05
C VAL A 129 -6.55 7.14 4.10
N GLU A 130 -6.86 6.89 5.37
CA GLU A 130 -6.15 7.48 6.50
C GLU A 130 -5.16 6.49 7.16
N ALA A 131 -4.24 7.03 7.95
CA ALA A 131 -3.42 6.21 8.84
C ALA A 131 -4.28 5.52 9.90
N ILE A 132 -4.22 4.19 9.96
CA ILE A 132 -5.04 3.36 10.85
C ILE A 132 -4.62 3.55 12.32
N PHE A 133 -3.33 3.81 12.56
CA PHE A 133 -2.83 4.13 13.89
C PHE A 133 -3.00 5.62 14.17
N ARG A 134 -3.95 5.94 15.06
CA ARG A 134 -4.12 7.28 15.59
C ARG A 134 -3.18 7.46 16.78
N ARG A 135 -2.49 8.60 16.87
CA ARG A 135 -1.76 8.98 18.10
C ARG A 135 -2.79 9.19 19.21
N THR A 136 -2.92 8.21 20.10
CA THR A 136 -3.69 8.34 21.34
C THR A 136 -2.84 9.05 22.36
N SER A 137 -3.08 10.35 22.60
CA SER A 137 -2.44 11.10 23.69
C SER A 137 -3.01 10.76 25.09
N GLN A 138 -3.96 9.81 25.18
CA GLN A 138 -4.69 9.48 26.41
C GLN A 138 -4.81 7.96 26.65
N PHE A 139 -3.72 7.21 26.55
CA PHE A 139 -3.70 5.90 27.22
C PHE A 139 -3.47 6.14 28.72
N ASN A 140 -4.47 5.79 29.54
CA ASN A 140 -4.40 5.74 31.01
C ASN A 140 -4.36 7.08 31.78
N THR A 141 -5.14 8.09 31.40
CA THR A 141 -5.49 9.12 32.39
C THR A 141 -6.61 8.58 33.27
N LYS A 142 -6.28 8.25 34.53
CA LYS A 142 -7.24 7.90 35.58
C LYS A 142 -8.39 8.93 35.55
N PRO A 143 -9.67 8.54 35.70
CA PRO A 143 -10.74 9.52 35.84
C PRO A 143 -10.34 10.49 36.95
N VAL A 144 -10.36 11.79 36.66
CA VAL A 144 -10.21 12.79 37.71
C VAL A 144 -11.43 12.60 38.62
N GLY A 145 -11.21 11.94 39.75
CA GLY A 145 -12.25 11.78 40.76
C GLY A 145 -12.73 13.15 41.17
N ALA A 146 -14.03 13.39 41.06
CA ALA A 146 -14.66 14.57 41.63
C ALA A 146 -14.43 14.53 43.15
N GLY A 147 -13.61 15.44 43.67
CA GLY A 147 -13.43 15.67 45.11
C GLY A 147 -12.02 15.37 45.62
N GLY A 148 -11.28 16.44 45.95
CA GLY A 148 -10.00 16.34 46.65
C GLY A 148 -9.21 17.63 46.59
N THR A 149 -9.63 18.63 47.35
CA THR A 149 -8.76 19.75 47.75
C THR A 149 -7.53 19.21 48.46
N ASP A 150 -6.32 19.46 47.95
CA ASP A 150 -5.10 19.31 48.74
C ASP A 150 -4.39 20.66 48.85
N ALA A 151 -4.63 21.29 50.00
CA ALA A 151 -3.87 22.41 50.49
C ALA A 151 -2.55 21.88 51.08
N ARG A 152 -1.43 22.23 50.48
CA ARG A 152 -0.14 22.39 51.17
C ARG A 152 0.90 23.04 50.26
N GLN A 153 0.93 24.38 50.28
CA GLN A 153 2.15 25.15 50.09
C GLN A 153 2.60 25.64 51.47
N ARG A 154 3.73 25.10 51.94
CA ARG A 154 4.72 25.77 52.78
C ARG A 154 6.09 25.30 52.33
#